data_AF-B0XLK8-F1
#
_entry.id   AF-B0XLK8-F1
#
_cell.length_a   1.000
_cell.length_b   1.000
_cell.length_c   1.000
_cell.angle_alpha   90.00
_cell.angle_beta   90.00
_cell.angle_gamma   90.00
#
_symmetry.space_group_name_H-M   'P 1'
#
loop_
_entity.id
_entity.type
_entity.pdbx_description
1 polymer ?
#
loop_
_entity_poly.entity_id
_entity_poly.type
_entity_poly.pdbx_seq_one_letter_code
_entity_poly.pdbx_strand_id
1 'polypeptide(L)'
;MAFATVAMKLWNRKQRTKLSSLRKVSRWTLICRLENLTSISLLRSEEERLNTKDGIPSFRRLTRKFVFKDSKGFHCHISSVPCRYLQQGEYKYNHFVRHFRNVHTQKAREAGFFRGLELESEDSDIDTPLELDLGGKTGLIELVAKYVYRNKKGIHCRISSSPCSYVQKSGFKHQNFASHFAIQHTEEACKAGFFKNFDQTSEPQPESVGGISYDSISQDETMESFTTEQSQPENPLSALNLLRMKPSLKQLTENHIFRDEEGIHCRIASGTCKYVQTSNYIPGNFARHFRTEHPKEAREAGFFRGLSNPQPEAEPIPIEHVPYEDVELESTTCEEDNSSKLEVPLVSIPQNSVSDSIAPERSQPEIPCPDTPCDDPALYCRLCFSVDLPLAPIFSGPDAADNPLAESIEECISVRLTAEDDGWICSECSQKLVDFQQFRQLSRIHDSAVRQKKQRLATTTQSNPDVGHSANEADSFYVEIVKQENDIETDTEPPVTEQPCDDQKPFIELPNGSFSCRICPQTFPSLGPTMEHFISAHSEAMTHTNSVLAVDYSDKPPFKPVTINNVQYLKCADCDTLTELGEAIIEHRKRFHAGVKVLPTIRCDRAECEQVFMDNPAYQRHLEICHDVIDPGEGGS
;
A
#
# COMPACT_ATOMS: atom_id res chain seq x y z
N MET A 1 -22.99 -74.15 -65.56
CA MET A 1 -21.99 -73.05 -65.50
C MET A 1 -22.57 -71.71 -65.03
N ALA A 2 -23.77 -71.28 -65.44
CA ALA A 2 -24.33 -69.98 -65.04
C ALA A 2 -24.51 -69.79 -63.52
N PHE A 3 -24.88 -70.85 -62.77
CA PHE A 3 -25.02 -70.78 -61.31
C PHE A 3 -23.69 -70.60 -60.57
N ALA A 4 -22.58 -71.15 -61.10
CA ALA A 4 -21.25 -70.99 -60.50
C ALA A 4 -20.76 -69.53 -60.61
N THR A 5 -21.10 -68.84 -61.70
CA THR A 5 -20.72 -67.44 -61.92
C THR A 5 -21.46 -66.49 -60.98
N VAL A 6 -22.73 -66.76 -60.69
CA VAL A 6 -23.52 -65.95 -59.74
C VAL A 6 -23.07 -66.20 -58.29
N ALA A 7 -22.81 -67.46 -57.93
CA ALA A 7 -22.29 -67.82 -56.60
C ALA A 7 -20.90 -67.21 -56.34
N MET A 8 -20.00 -67.21 -57.32
CA MET A 8 -18.69 -66.53 -57.20
C MET A 8 -18.83 -65.01 -57.08
N LYS A 9 -19.77 -64.37 -57.80
CA LYS A 9 -20.00 -62.92 -57.68
C LYS A 9 -20.56 -62.54 -56.31
N LEU A 10 -21.45 -63.35 -55.73
CA LEU A 10 -21.99 -63.13 -54.38
C LEU A 10 -20.95 -63.40 -53.29
N TRP A 11 -20.11 -64.44 -53.45
CA TRP A 11 -18.99 -64.71 -52.54
C TRP A 11 -17.96 -63.56 -52.55
N ASN A 12 -17.62 -63.04 -53.73
CA ASN A 12 -16.69 -61.90 -53.84
C ASN A 12 -17.27 -60.61 -53.24
N ARG A 13 -18.59 -60.39 -53.33
CA ARG A 13 -19.25 -59.25 -52.67
C ARG A 13 -19.21 -59.38 -51.13
N LYS A 14 -19.42 -60.59 -50.60
CA LYS A 14 -19.41 -60.84 -49.14
C LYS A 14 -18.00 -60.80 -48.54
N GLN A 15 -16.97 -61.15 -49.32
CA GLN A 15 -15.57 -61.00 -48.89
C GLN A 15 -15.09 -59.54 -48.97
N ARG A 16 -15.54 -58.76 -49.97
CA ARG A 16 -15.21 -57.32 -50.05
C ARG A 16 -15.79 -56.49 -48.91
N THR A 17 -16.98 -56.81 -48.40
CA THR A 17 -17.55 -56.09 -47.25
C THR A 17 -16.81 -56.41 -45.95
N LYS A 18 -16.40 -57.67 -45.72
CA LYS A 18 -15.59 -58.09 -44.56
C LYS A 18 -14.17 -57.50 -44.56
N LEU A 19 -13.52 -57.41 -45.73
CA LEU A 19 -12.20 -56.76 -45.87
C LEU A 19 -12.28 -55.22 -45.75
N SER A 20 -13.42 -54.60 -46.08
CA SER A 20 -13.62 -53.16 -45.90
C SER A 20 -13.82 -52.76 -44.43
N SER A 21 -14.41 -53.62 -43.59
CA SER A 21 -14.56 -53.34 -42.16
C SER A 21 -13.25 -53.57 -41.39
N LEU A 22 -12.47 -54.60 -41.74
CA LEU A 22 -11.16 -54.87 -41.13
C LEU A 22 -10.10 -53.80 -41.47
N ARG A 23 -10.15 -53.19 -42.67
CA ARG A 23 -9.30 -52.04 -43.02
C ARG A 23 -9.75 -50.72 -42.38
N LYS A 24 -11.02 -50.59 -41.98
CA LYS A 24 -11.50 -49.40 -41.25
C LYS A 24 -11.09 -49.44 -39.78
N VAL A 25 -11.16 -50.61 -39.12
CA VAL A 25 -10.75 -50.74 -37.71
C VAL A 25 -9.24 -50.53 -37.55
N SER A 26 -8.41 -51.12 -38.41
CA SER A 26 -6.95 -50.96 -38.33
C SER A 26 -6.44 -49.57 -38.76
N ARG A 27 -7.17 -48.86 -39.65
CA ARG A 27 -6.86 -47.47 -40.02
C ARG A 27 -7.29 -46.48 -38.93
N TRP A 28 -8.38 -46.75 -38.20
CA TRP A 28 -8.77 -45.93 -37.05
C TRP A 28 -7.82 -46.08 -35.85
N THR A 29 -7.32 -47.29 -35.56
CA THR A 29 -6.33 -47.46 -34.48
C THR A 29 -4.96 -46.81 -34.80
N LEU A 30 -4.59 -46.72 -36.09
CA LEU A 30 -3.38 -46.02 -36.52
C LEU A 30 -3.55 -44.49 -36.55
N ILE A 31 -4.75 -43.99 -36.89
CA ILE A 31 -5.07 -42.55 -36.87
C ILE A 31 -5.12 -42.04 -35.42
N CYS A 32 -5.72 -42.77 -34.48
CA CYS A 32 -5.71 -42.36 -33.06
C CYS A 32 -4.30 -42.38 -32.43
N ARG A 33 -3.35 -43.18 -32.93
CA ARG A 33 -1.95 -43.17 -32.47
C ARG A 33 -1.11 -42.06 -33.12
N LEU A 34 -1.48 -41.60 -34.31
CA LEU A 34 -0.78 -40.49 -34.99
C LEU A 34 -1.32 -39.12 -34.58
N GLU A 35 -2.63 -38.98 -34.31
CA GLU A 35 -3.22 -37.72 -33.82
C GLU A 35 -2.73 -37.33 -32.42
N ASN A 36 -2.39 -38.31 -31.57
CA ASN A 36 -1.82 -38.03 -30.24
C ASN A 36 -0.35 -37.56 -30.30
N LEU A 37 0.35 -37.78 -31.42
CA LEU A 37 1.72 -37.28 -31.65
C LEU A 37 1.74 -35.98 -32.46
N THR A 38 0.77 -35.75 -33.37
CA THR A 38 0.68 -34.50 -34.14
C THR A 38 0.02 -33.35 -33.38
N SER A 39 -0.88 -33.60 -32.41
CA SER A 39 -1.40 -32.53 -31.54
C SER A 39 -0.32 -31.91 -30.64
N ILE A 40 0.76 -32.64 -30.33
CA ILE A 40 1.91 -32.13 -29.56
C ILE A 40 2.87 -31.33 -30.46
N SER A 41 2.94 -31.61 -31.77
CA SER A 41 3.81 -30.88 -32.69
C SER A 41 3.16 -29.61 -33.28
N LEU A 42 1.84 -29.59 -33.48
CA LEU A 42 1.15 -28.41 -34.06
C LEU A 42 0.97 -27.27 -33.05
N LEU A 43 0.78 -27.57 -31.75
CA LEU A 43 0.76 -26.54 -30.69
C LEU A 43 2.15 -25.92 -30.41
N ARG A 44 3.24 -26.51 -30.92
CA ARG A 44 4.59 -25.91 -30.85
C ARG A 44 4.81 -24.81 -31.89
N SER A 45 4.07 -24.80 -33.00
CA SER A 45 4.40 -23.98 -34.17
C SER A 45 3.78 -22.57 -34.17
N GLU A 46 2.62 -22.36 -33.55
CA GLU A 46 1.93 -21.05 -33.61
C GLU A 46 2.25 -20.12 -32.42
N GLU A 47 2.57 -20.66 -31.25
CA GLU A 47 2.98 -19.87 -30.08
C GLU A 47 4.45 -19.40 -30.17
N GLU A 48 5.18 -19.83 -31.20
CA GLU A 48 6.60 -19.51 -31.42
C GLU A 48 6.85 -18.09 -31.96
N ARG A 49 5.81 -17.38 -32.43
CA ARG A 49 5.94 -16.09 -33.13
C ARG A 49 5.74 -14.83 -32.28
N LEU A 50 5.51 -14.94 -30.97
CA LEU A 50 5.45 -13.77 -30.10
C LEU A 50 6.85 -13.42 -29.57
N ASN A 51 7.49 -12.49 -30.29
CA ASN A 51 8.78 -11.88 -29.96
C ASN A 51 8.77 -11.24 -28.56
N THR A 52 9.54 -11.81 -27.63
CA THR A 52 10.10 -11.06 -26.49
C THR A 52 11.18 -10.13 -27.01
N LYS A 53 11.17 -8.85 -26.61
CA LYS A 53 12.07 -7.78 -27.11
C LYS A 53 13.56 -8.14 -27.12
N ASP A 54 13.99 -9.09 -26.30
CA ASP A 54 15.41 -9.48 -26.17
C ASP A 54 15.69 -10.94 -26.58
N GLY A 55 14.73 -11.63 -27.22
CA GLY A 55 14.88 -13.05 -27.58
C GLY A 55 14.96 -14.03 -26.40
N ILE A 56 14.82 -13.55 -25.15
CA ILE A 56 14.88 -14.36 -23.94
C ILE A 56 13.49 -14.94 -23.63
N PRO A 57 13.32 -16.28 -23.61
CA PRO A 57 12.04 -16.89 -23.28
C PRO A 57 11.67 -16.65 -21.80
N SER A 58 10.41 -16.30 -21.55
CA SER A 58 9.89 -16.13 -20.19
C SER A 58 10.02 -17.41 -19.36
N PHE A 59 10.13 -17.31 -18.02
CA PHE A 59 10.22 -18.49 -17.15
C PHE A 59 9.03 -19.44 -17.31
N ARG A 60 7.83 -18.93 -17.59
CA ARG A 60 6.66 -19.77 -17.87
C ARG A 60 6.85 -20.63 -19.12
N ARG A 61 7.46 -20.08 -20.18
CA ARG A 61 7.77 -20.82 -21.41
C ARG A 61 8.95 -21.78 -21.19
N LEU A 62 9.95 -21.36 -20.43
CA LEU A 62 11.12 -22.19 -20.09
C LEU A 62 10.73 -23.41 -19.26
N THR A 63 9.92 -23.22 -18.21
CA THR A 63 9.45 -24.30 -17.33
C THR A 63 8.65 -25.37 -18.07
N ARG A 64 7.77 -24.99 -19.01
CA ARG A 64 7.00 -25.94 -19.83
C ARG A 64 7.88 -26.91 -20.63
N LYS A 65 9.14 -26.56 -20.95
CA LYS A 65 10.08 -27.46 -21.64
C LYS A 65 10.56 -28.62 -20.76
N PHE A 66 10.49 -28.46 -19.44
CA PHE A 66 11.04 -29.39 -18.45
C PHE A 66 9.97 -29.97 -17.53
N VAL A 67 8.69 -29.86 -17.92
CA VAL A 67 7.56 -30.40 -17.18
C VAL A 67 6.73 -31.27 -18.10
N PHE A 68 6.40 -32.48 -17.62
CA PHE A 68 5.53 -33.42 -18.32
C PHE A 68 4.22 -33.59 -17.55
N LYS A 69 3.09 -33.64 -18.26
CA LYS A 69 1.76 -33.85 -17.64
C LYS A 69 1.32 -35.29 -17.85
N ASP A 70 0.90 -35.96 -16.78
CA ASP A 70 0.26 -37.27 -16.82
C ASP A 70 -1.12 -37.23 -16.12
N SER A 71 -1.70 -38.40 -15.84
CA SER A 71 -2.98 -38.51 -15.15
C SER A 71 -2.92 -38.15 -13.66
N LYS A 72 -1.72 -38.09 -13.06
CA LYS A 72 -1.50 -37.78 -11.64
C LYS A 72 -1.14 -36.31 -11.42
N GLY A 73 -0.62 -35.62 -12.45
CA GLY A 73 -0.35 -34.18 -12.40
C GLY A 73 0.81 -33.76 -13.30
N PHE A 74 1.56 -32.76 -12.85
CA PHE A 74 2.72 -32.21 -13.55
C PHE A 74 4.01 -32.68 -12.88
N HIS A 75 4.87 -33.35 -13.63
CA HIS A 75 6.13 -33.95 -13.18
C HIS A 75 7.34 -33.13 -13.62
N CYS A 76 8.33 -33.02 -12.74
CA CYS A 76 9.63 -32.45 -13.07
C CYS A 76 10.44 -33.38 -14.00
N HIS A 77 10.92 -32.86 -15.12
CA HIS A 77 11.77 -33.55 -16.09
C HIS A 77 12.93 -32.68 -16.57
N ILE A 78 13.54 -31.90 -15.66
CA ILE A 78 14.70 -31.05 -15.98
C ILE A 78 16.03 -31.83 -16.03
N SER A 79 16.07 -33.01 -15.41
CA SER A 79 17.22 -33.91 -15.39
C SER A 79 16.90 -35.22 -16.08
N SER A 80 17.93 -35.90 -16.61
CA SER A 80 17.81 -37.27 -17.11
C SER A 80 17.49 -38.26 -15.98
N VAL A 81 17.87 -37.94 -14.75
CA VAL A 81 17.50 -38.72 -13.56
C VAL A 81 16.06 -38.39 -13.18
N PRO A 82 15.17 -39.39 -13.03
CA PRO A 82 13.77 -39.16 -12.71
C PRO A 82 13.62 -38.43 -11.37
N CYS A 83 12.95 -37.26 -11.42
CA CYS A 83 12.64 -36.48 -10.24
C CYS A 83 11.29 -36.89 -9.65
N ARG A 84 11.21 -37.00 -8.32
CA ARG A 84 9.97 -37.35 -7.60
C ARG A 84 9.00 -36.18 -7.42
N TYR A 85 9.38 -34.97 -7.82
CA TYR A 85 8.53 -33.80 -7.65
C TYR A 85 7.33 -33.84 -8.60
N LEU A 86 6.14 -33.82 -7.99
CA LEU A 86 4.83 -33.84 -8.64
C LEU A 86 4.00 -32.67 -8.12
N GLN A 87 3.49 -31.84 -9.02
CA GLN A 87 2.45 -30.87 -8.71
C GLN A 87 1.09 -31.43 -9.13
N GLN A 88 0.23 -31.70 -8.15
CA GLN A 88 -1.17 -32.05 -8.39
C GLN A 88 -2.01 -30.80 -8.69
N GLY A 89 -3.07 -30.95 -9.50
CA GLY A 89 -3.98 -29.86 -9.86
C GLY A 89 -3.44 -28.95 -10.96
N GLU A 90 -3.61 -27.65 -10.83
CA GLU A 90 -3.23 -26.67 -11.84
C GLU A 90 -1.71 -26.43 -11.92
N TYR A 91 -1.21 -26.25 -13.15
CA TYR A 91 0.18 -25.94 -13.41
C TYR A 91 0.58 -24.56 -12.87
N LYS A 92 1.44 -24.50 -11.85
CA LYS A 92 2.00 -23.24 -11.31
C LYS A 92 3.50 -23.18 -11.58
N TYR A 93 3.89 -22.47 -12.64
CA TYR A 93 5.28 -22.39 -13.07
C TYR A 93 6.27 -21.93 -11.97
N ASN A 94 5.84 -21.04 -11.07
CA ASN A 94 6.67 -20.55 -9.95
C ASN A 94 7.12 -21.68 -9.00
N HIS A 95 6.29 -22.71 -8.82
CA HIS A 95 6.63 -23.86 -7.99
C HIS A 95 7.74 -24.69 -8.65
N PHE A 96 7.65 -24.90 -9.96
CA PHE A 96 8.70 -25.55 -10.74
C PHE A 96 10.00 -24.76 -10.81
N VAL A 97 9.95 -23.43 -11.01
CA VAL A 97 11.17 -22.59 -10.98
C VAL A 97 11.89 -22.75 -9.63
N ARG A 98 11.15 -22.68 -8.52
CA ARG A 98 11.73 -22.88 -7.18
C ARG A 98 12.30 -24.29 -7.02
N HIS A 99 11.56 -25.31 -7.43
CA HIS A 99 12.00 -26.70 -7.38
C HIS A 99 13.27 -26.93 -8.21
N PHE A 100 13.33 -26.40 -9.44
CA PHE A 100 14.50 -26.49 -10.32
C PHE A 100 15.73 -25.85 -9.70
N ARG A 101 15.59 -24.63 -9.14
CA ARG A 101 16.71 -23.92 -8.50
C ARG A 101 17.24 -24.66 -7.25
N ASN A 102 16.35 -25.27 -6.47
CA ASN A 102 16.71 -25.88 -5.19
C ASN A 102 17.17 -27.34 -5.31
N VAL A 103 16.56 -28.13 -6.20
CA VAL A 103 16.81 -29.58 -6.30
C VAL A 103 17.68 -29.92 -7.51
N HIS A 104 17.59 -29.13 -8.58
CA HIS A 104 18.31 -29.36 -9.83
C HIS A 104 19.20 -28.16 -10.18
N THR A 105 19.86 -27.57 -9.19
CA THR A 105 20.62 -26.31 -9.30
C THR A 105 21.49 -26.24 -10.56
N GLN A 106 22.30 -27.27 -10.82
CA GLN A 106 23.18 -27.32 -11.99
C GLN A 106 22.39 -27.33 -13.31
N LYS A 107 21.38 -28.19 -13.44
CA LYS A 107 20.55 -28.26 -14.66
C LYS A 107 19.69 -27.01 -14.84
N ALA A 108 19.25 -26.41 -13.74
CA ALA A 108 18.51 -25.17 -13.72
C ALA A 108 19.39 -23.98 -14.16
N ARG A 109 20.67 -23.96 -13.79
CA ARG A 109 21.68 -23.01 -14.31
C ARG A 109 21.88 -23.18 -15.80
N GLU A 110 22.14 -24.40 -16.26
CA GLU A 110 22.30 -24.73 -17.69
C GLU A 110 21.06 -24.36 -18.52
N ALA A 111 19.86 -24.54 -17.97
CA ALA A 111 18.61 -24.16 -18.63
C ALA A 111 18.32 -22.65 -18.57
N GLY A 112 19.06 -21.87 -17.79
CA GLY A 112 18.91 -20.43 -17.65
C GLY A 112 17.81 -20.00 -16.69
N PHE A 113 17.53 -20.79 -15.64
CA PHE A 113 16.64 -20.41 -14.54
C PHE A 113 17.28 -19.44 -13.53
N PHE A 114 18.59 -19.18 -13.62
CA PHE A 114 19.33 -18.23 -12.77
C PHE A 114 19.63 -16.89 -13.46
N ARG A 115 19.05 -16.62 -14.64
CA ARG A 115 19.18 -15.33 -15.32
C ARG A 115 18.74 -14.19 -14.39
N GLY A 116 19.58 -13.16 -14.26
CA GLY A 116 19.40 -12.02 -13.35
C GLY A 116 19.94 -12.22 -11.94
N LEU A 117 20.49 -13.41 -11.60
CA LEU A 117 21.20 -13.67 -10.34
C LEU A 117 22.71 -13.89 -10.53
N GLU A 118 23.18 -14.06 -11.77
CA GLU A 118 24.57 -14.36 -12.10
C GLU A 118 25.26 -13.20 -12.82
N LEU A 119 25.31 -12.05 -12.16
CA LEU A 119 26.32 -11.04 -12.47
C LEU A 119 27.30 -11.02 -11.29
N GLU A 120 28.55 -11.37 -11.61
CA GLU A 120 29.78 -11.15 -10.84
C GLU A 120 30.22 -12.26 -9.87
N SER A 121 30.76 -13.33 -10.44
CA SER A 121 31.98 -14.00 -9.95
C SER A 121 33.12 -13.57 -10.90
N GLU A 122 34.31 -13.14 -10.50
CA GLU A 122 35.16 -13.55 -9.38
C GLU A 122 35.98 -12.35 -8.83
N ASP A 123 36.20 -12.36 -7.52
CA ASP A 123 37.38 -11.85 -6.79
C ASP A 123 37.88 -10.41 -6.97
N SER A 124 37.04 -9.45 -6.58
CA SER A 124 37.58 -8.30 -5.87
C SER A 124 36.61 -7.83 -4.79
N ASP A 125 37.00 -7.96 -3.51
CA ASP A 125 36.34 -7.29 -2.38
C ASP A 125 36.64 -5.77 -2.44
N ILE A 126 36.32 -5.16 -3.58
CA ILE A 126 36.44 -3.71 -3.75
C ILE A 126 35.14 -3.11 -3.24
N ASP A 127 35.28 -2.22 -2.26
CA ASP A 127 34.18 -1.44 -1.70
C ASP A 127 33.66 -0.47 -2.76
N THR A 128 32.73 -0.92 -3.60
CA THR A 128 32.13 -0.08 -4.63
C THR A 128 31.16 0.92 -3.98
N PRO A 129 31.37 2.24 -4.13
CA PRO A 129 30.40 3.24 -3.74
C PRO A 129 29.03 2.94 -4.37
N LEU A 130 27.95 3.14 -3.61
CA LEU A 130 26.61 2.82 -4.11
C LEU A 130 26.14 3.89 -5.10
N GLU A 131 26.43 3.70 -6.38
CA GLU A 131 25.85 4.52 -7.46
C GLU A 131 24.39 4.13 -7.66
N LEU A 132 23.47 5.07 -7.40
CA LEU A 132 22.05 4.91 -7.67
C LEU A 132 21.66 5.91 -8.76
N ASP A 133 21.02 5.42 -9.81
CA ASP A 133 20.32 6.29 -10.76
C ASP A 133 19.04 6.81 -10.08
N LEU A 134 19.19 7.96 -9.39
CA LEU A 134 18.15 8.51 -8.52
C LEU A 134 17.09 9.34 -9.26
N GLY A 135 17.13 9.42 -10.60
CA GLY A 135 16.09 10.07 -11.41
C GLY A 135 15.70 11.48 -10.94
N GLY A 136 16.67 12.27 -10.47
CA GLY A 136 16.47 13.65 -10.02
C GLY A 136 15.95 13.84 -8.59
N LYS A 137 15.90 12.80 -7.75
CA LYS A 137 15.55 12.94 -6.32
C LYS A 137 16.75 13.41 -5.50
N THR A 138 17.01 14.71 -5.50
CA THR A 138 18.02 15.36 -4.65
C THR A 138 17.49 15.48 -3.21
N GLY A 139 18.15 14.81 -2.26
CA GLY A 139 17.70 14.81 -0.87
C GLY A 139 18.39 13.77 0.01
N LEU A 140 17.70 13.34 1.08
CA LEU A 140 18.23 12.41 2.10
C LEU A 140 18.76 11.09 1.49
N ILE A 141 18.15 10.60 0.40
CA ILE A 141 18.55 9.35 -0.24
C ILE A 141 19.96 9.45 -0.83
N GLU A 142 20.24 10.54 -1.53
CA GLU A 142 21.55 10.83 -2.12
C GLU A 142 22.59 11.03 -1.02
N LEU A 143 22.22 11.74 0.05
CA LEU A 143 23.08 11.93 1.20
C LEU A 143 23.44 10.59 1.85
N VAL A 144 22.47 9.69 2.06
CA VAL A 144 22.73 8.34 2.59
C VAL A 144 23.60 7.54 1.64
N ALA A 145 23.34 7.58 0.33
CA ALA A 145 24.08 6.82 -0.68
C ALA A 145 25.58 7.16 -0.65
N LYS A 146 25.94 8.41 -0.37
CA LYS A 146 27.33 8.87 -0.23
C LYS A 146 28.10 8.19 0.91
N TYR A 147 27.41 7.75 1.96
CA TYR A 147 28.02 7.17 3.17
C TYR A 147 27.75 5.67 3.33
N VAL A 148 27.42 4.98 2.23
CA VAL A 148 27.31 3.52 2.19
C VAL A 148 28.08 2.95 1.02
N TYR A 149 28.51 1.70 1.14
CA TYR A 149 29.11 0.94 0.05
C TYR A 149 28.45 -0.44 -0.04
N ARG A 150 28.52 -1.07 -1.22
CA ARG A 150 27.98 -2.41 -1.44
C ARG A 150 29.11 -3.41 -1.62
N ASN A 151 29.00 -4.55 -0.96
CA ASN A 151 29.85 -5.72 -1.19
C ASN A 151 28.99 -7.01 -1.25
N LYS A 152 29.64 -8.18 -1.30
CA LYS A 152 28.98 -9.50 -1.35
C LYS A 152 28.10 -9.81 -0.13
N LYS A 153 28.35 -9.18 1.03
CA LYS A 153 27.61 -9.42 2.29
C LYS A 153 26.38 -8.50 2.42
N GLY A 154 26.33 -7.40 1.68
CA GLY A 154 25.20 -6.47 1.67
C GLY A 154 25.64 -5.04 1.43
N ILE A 155 24.82 -4.09 1.89
CA ILE A 155 25.15 -2.66 1.89
C ILE A 155 25.63 -2.30 3.30
N HIS A 156 26.80 -1.69 3.40
CA HIS A 156 27.49 -1.41 4.64
C HIS A 156 27.53 0.08 4.93
N CYS A 157 27.52 0.43 6.23
CA CYS A 157 27.75 1.78 6.70
C CYS A 157 29.23 2.18 6.54
N ARG A 158 29.48 3.40 6.03
CA ARG A 158 30.81 4.02 5.92
C ARG A 158 30.76 5.52 6.23
N ILE A 159 29.90 5.91 7.18
CA ILE A 159 29.84 7.31 7.61
C ILE A 159 31.00 7.68 8.54
N SER A 160 31.52 6.71 9.29
CA SER A 160 32.71 6.87 10.13
C SER A 160 33.98 6.43 9.39
N SER A 161 35.11 6.99 9.77
CA SER A 161 36.44 6.51 9.35
C SER A 161 36.75 5.13 9.95
N SER A 162 36.12 4.79 11.08
CA SER A 162 36.20 3.46 11.68
C SER A 162 35.23 2.48 11.01
N PRO A 163 35.61 1.20 10.83
CA PRO A 163 34.75 0.22 10.20
C PRO A 163 33.50 -0.06 11.05
N CYS A 164 32.33 0.24 10.49
CA CYS A 164 31.05 -0.07 11.12
C CYS A 164 30.57 -1.48 10.77
N SER A 165 30.07 -2.22 11.75
CA SER A 165 29.56 -3.59 11.58
C SER A 165 28.13 -3.65 11.01
N TYR A 166 27.44 -2.51 10.91
CA TYR A 166 26.07 -2.47 10.39
C TYR A 166 26.02 -2.77 8.90
N VAL A 167 25.25 -3.81 8.55
CA VAL A 167 25.05 -4.28 7.19
C VAL A 167 23.57 -4.54 6.93
N GLN A 168 23.05 -3.99 5.84
CA GLN A 168 21.72 -4.31 5.33
C GLN A 168 21.82 -5.36 4.22
N LYS A 169 21.41 -6.59 4.53
CA LYS A 169 21.42 -7.73 3.59
C LYS A 169 20.32 -7.65 2.52
N SER A 170 19.27 -6.88 2.76
CA SER A 170 18.04 -6.86 1.97
C SER A 170 17.78 -5.50 1.32
N GLY A 171 18.25 -5.33 0.08
CA GLY A 171 18.06 -4.11 -0.71
C GLY A 171 18.58 -2.83 -0.03
N PHE A 172 18.53 -1.70 -0.74
CA PHE A 172 18.87 -0.41 -0.15
C PHE A 172 17.61 0.24 0.45
N LYS A 173 17.55 0.40 1.76
CA LYS A 173 16.51 1.18 2.45
C LYS A 173 17.18 2.34 3.19
N HIS A 174 17.24 3.50 2.55
CA HIS A 174 17.93 4.69 3.06
C HIS A 174 17.49 5.09 4.49
N GLN A 175 16.22 4.90 4.86
CA GLN A 175 15.70 5.21 6.19
C GLN A 175 16.40 4.41 7.30
N ASN A 176 16.72 3.13 7.04
CA ASN A 176 17.42 2.29 8.01
C ASN A 176 18.84 2.80 8.27
N PHE A 177 19.53 3.24 7.22
CA PHE A 177 20.86 3.83 7.34
C PHE A 177 20.81 5.20 8.01
N ALA A 178 19.87 6.07 7.65
CA ALA A 178 19.70 7.36 8.32
C ALA A 178 19.45 7.19 9.83
N SER A 179 18.61 6.24 10.23
CA SER A 179 18.38 5.92 11.65
C SER A 179 19.64 5.34 12.31
N HIS A 180 20.35 4.44 11.63
CA HIS A 180 21.61 3.90 12.12
C HIS A 180 22.67 4.99 12.31
N PHE A 181 22.83 5.90 11.34
CA PHE A 181 23.74 7.05 11.43
C PHE A 181 23.38 7.93 12.62
N ALA A 182 22.10 8.22 12.82
CA ALA A 182 21.66 9.05 13.94
C ALA A 182 21.96 8.45 15.32
N ILE A 183 21.87 7.12 15.45
CA ILE A 183 22.01 6.41 16.74
C ILE A 183 23.46 6.02 17.02
N GLN A 184 24.18 5.52 16.02
CA GLN A 184 25.51 4.91 16.21
C GLN A 184 26.66 5.79 15.75
N HIS A 185 26.37 6.82 14.94
CA HIS A 185 27.37 7.73 14.37
C HIS A 185 26.89 9.17 14.49
N THR A 186 26.36 9.55 15.65
CA THR A 186 25.67 10.83 15.84
C THR A 186 26.55 12.02 15.44
N GLU A 187 27.84 11.98 15.79
CA GLU A 187 28.79 13.04 15.45
C GLU A 187 29.09 13.09 13.95
N GLU A 188 29.39 11.95 13.31
CA GLU A 188 29.67 11.90 11.87
C GLU A 188 28.43 12.21 11.04
N ALA A 189 27.26 11.79 11.50
CA ALA A 189 25.97 12.13 10.91
C ALA A 189 25.69 13.64 10.98
N CYS A 190 26.01 14.28 12.12
CA CYS A 190 25.91 15.73 12.25
C CYS A 190 26.86 16.45 11.28
N LYS A 191 28.12 16.04 11.22
CA LYS A 191 29.13 16.59 10.29
C LYS A 191 28.75 16.37 8.82
N ALA A 192 28.10 15.25 8.52
CA ALA A 192 27.61 14.92 7.19
C ALA A 192 26.30 15.65 6.82
N GLY A 193 25.72 16.45 7.71
CA GLY A 193 24.51 17.25 7.43
C GLY A 193 23.19 16.49 7.57
N PHE A 194 23.16 15.33 8.24
CA PHE A 194 21.92 14.61 8.53
C PHE A 194 21.05 15.34 9.56
N PHE A 195 21.67 16.15 10.41
CA PHE A 195 21.01 17.03 11.35
C PHE A 195 21.28 18.47 10.92
N LYS A 196 20.42 19.03 10.07
CA LYS A 196 20.39 20.49 9.92
C LYS A 196 19.86 21.07 11.23
N ASN A 197 20.77 21.44 12.13
CA ASN A 197 20.42 22.30 13.25
C ASN A 197 19.99 23.65 12.64
N PHE A 198 18.74 24.05 12.89
CA PHE A 198 18.19 25.31 12.39
C PHE A 198 18.86 26.55 13.02
N ASP A 199 19.76 26.38 14.00
CA ASP A 199 20.26 27.47 14.85
C ASP A 199 21.77 27.76 14.75
N GLN A 200 22.48 27.26 13.73
CA GLN A 200 23.89 27.63 13.50
C GLN A 200 24.11 28.25 12.12
N THR A 201 23.60 29.47 11.94
CA THR A 201 24.20 30.46 11.04
C THR A 201 25.41 31.06 11.75
N SER A 202 26.55 30.37 11.71
CA SER A 202 27.81 31.00 12.10
C SER A 202 28.26 31.95 10.98
N GLU A 203 28.25 33.23 11.34
CA GLU A 203 28.89 34.39 10.71
C GLU A 203 30.26 34.04 10.08
N PRO A 204 30.54 34.44 8.83
CA PRO A 204 31.82 34.15 8.19
C PRO A 204 32.91 35.08 8.75
N GLN A 205 33.99 34.49 9.29
CA GLN A 205 35.18 35.26 9.65
C GLN A 205 35.83 35.89 8.41
N PRO A 206 36.19 37.19 8.45
CA PRO A 206 36.89 37.84 7.36
C PRO A 206 38.37 37.41 7.31
N GLU A 207 38.82 37.16 6.09
CA GLU A 207 40.20 36.83 5.74
C GLU A 207 41.15 37.97 6.13
N SER A 208 42.20 37.63 6.85
CA SER A 208 43.35 38.48 7.13
C SER A 208 44.32 38.46 5.94
N VAL A 209 44.32 39.54 5.15
CA VAL A 209 45.36 39.89 4.18
C VAL A 209 46.34 40.85 4.85
N GLY A 210 47.64 40.62 4.66
CA GLY A 210 48.70 41.10 5.55
C GLY A 210 49.44 42.40 5.18
N GLY A 211 50.46 42.67 6.01
CA GLY A 211 51.46 43.74 5.91
C GLY A 211 51.13 44.92 6.84
N ILE A 212 52.04 45.56 7.59
CA ILE A 212 53.50 45.64 7.54
C ILE A 212 54.00 46.10 8.93
N SER A 213 55.14 45.55 9.35
CA SER A 213 56.11 45.99 10.37
C SER A 213 56.05 47.45 10.89
N TYR A 214 56.19 47.65 12.21
CA TYR A 214 57.19 48.55 12.81
C TYR A 214 57.55 48.12 14.25
N ASP A 215 58.85 48.19 14.53
CA ASP A 215 59.53 48.00 15.81
C ASP A 215 59.00 48.92 16.92
N SER A 216 59.07 48.45 18.16
CA SER A 216 59.87 49.07 19.24
C SER A 216 59.27 48.94 20.65
N ILE A 217 60.15 48.50 21.57
CA ILE A 217 60.32 48.99 22.96
C ILE A 217 59.48 48.34 24.08
N SER A 218 60.21 47.53 24.88
CA SER A 218 60.23 47.40 26.37
C SER A 218 58.88 47.17 27.10
N GLN A 219 58.75 46.33 28.13
CA GLN A 219 59.67 46.02 29.22
C GLN A 219 58.99 44.98 30.13
N ASP A 220 59.79 44.07 30.66
CA ASP A 220 59.82 43.59 32.06
C ASP A 220 58.58 43.02 32.78
N GLU A 221 58.87 41.87 33.43
CA GLU A 221 58.47 41.49 34.80
C GLU A 221 56.94 41.31 35.03
N THR A 222 56.39 40.32 35.74
CA THR A 222 56.84 39.50 36.86
C THR A 222 55.70 38.50 37.18
N MET A 223 56.08 37.29 37.61
CA MET A 223 55.57 36.61 38.82
C MET A 223 54.12 36.06 38.92
N GLU A 224 54.09 34.78 39.33
CA GLU A 224 53.15 34.11 40.28
C GLU A 224 51.69 33.89 39.87
N SER A 225 51.32 32.65 39.51
CA SER A 225 50.81 31.59 40.41
C SER A 225 49.52 31.96 41.15
N PHE A 226 48.41 31.28 40.87
CA PHE A 226 47.49 30.77 41.89
C PHE A 226 46.58 29.69 41.30
N THR A 227 46.61 28.52 41.92
CA THR A 227 45.61 27.46 41.85
C THR A 227 44.28 27.97 42.41
N THR A 228 43.16 27.78 41.71
CA THR A 228 41.83 27.70 42.36
C THR A 228 40.92 26.80 41.52
N GLU A 229 40.58 25.66 42.12
CA GLU A 229 39.44 24.84 41.77
C GLU A 229 38.16 25.68 41.83
N GLN A 230 37.40 25.74 40.74
CA GLN A 230 35.99 26.10 40.80
C GLN A 230 35.22 25.29 39.75
N SER A 231 34.54 24.27 40.27
CA SER A 231 33.48 23.50 39.67
C SER A 231 32.52 24.37 38.84
N GLN A 232 32.35 24.01 37.57
CA GLN A 232 31.27 24.53 36.73
C GLN A 232 29.92 23.99 37.22
N PRO A 233 28.85 24.80 37.24
CA PRO A 233 27.50 24.31 37.43
C PRO A 233 27.01 23.60 36.16
N GLU A 234 26.49 22.40 36.33
CA GLU A 234 25.84 21.63 35.28
C GLU A 234 24.69 22.45 34.66
N ASN A 235 24.68 22.50 33.33
CA ASN A 235 23.71 23.22 32.52
C ASN A 235 22.32 22.54 32.62
N PRO A 236 21.29 23.16 33.23
CA PRO A 236 19.98 22.54 33.45
C PRO A 236 19.19 22.25 32.17
N LEU A 237 19.64 22.76 31.01
CA LEU A 237 18.90 22.66 29.74
C LEU A 237 19.17 21.36 28.97
N SER A 238 20.20 20.58 29.30
CA SER A 238 20.43 19.27 28.66
C SER A 238 19.48 18.17 29.18
N ALA A 239 18.89 18.35 30.37
CA ALA A 239 17.93 17.38 30.94
C ALA A 239 16.53 17.46 30.29
N LEU A 240 16.15 18.62 29.72
CA LEU A 240 14.82 18.83 29.15
C LEU A 240 14.63 18.21 27.75
N ASN A 241 15.70 18.05 26.96
CA ASN A 241 15.61 17.45 25.63
C ASN A 241 15.57 15.91 25.64
N LEU A 242 16.08 15.26 26.68
CA LEU A 242 15.94 13.81 26.88
C LEU A 242 14.53 13.39 27.30
N LEU A 243 13.72 14.31 27.86
CA LEU A 243 12.35 14.04 28.31
C LEU A 243 11.29 14.04 27.19
N ARG A 244 11.65 14.38 25.94
CA ARG A 244 10.68 14.48 24.82
C ARG A 244 10.64 13.26 23.91
N MET A 245 11.57 12.31 24.06
CA MET A 245 11.56 11.06 23.33
C MET A 245 10.56 10.10 23.97
N LYS A 246 9.38 10.01 23.37
CA LYS A 246 8.37 9.03 23.79
C LYS A 246 8.99 7.63 23.73
N PRO A 247 9.00 6.86 24.84
CA PRO A 247 9.61 5.54 24.84
C PRO A 247 8.97 4.65 23.78
N SER A 248 9.80 3.86 23.12
CA SER A 248 9.35 2.86 22.15
C SER A 248 8.49 1.79 22.84
N LEU A 249 7.59 1.15 22.10
CA LEU A 249 6.74 0.08 22.65
C LEU A 249 7.58 -1.04 23.30
N LYS A 250 8.75 -1.32 22.72
CA LYS A 250 9.70 -2.30 23.26
C LYS A 250 10.24 -1.89 24.63
N GLN A 251 10.63 -0.62 24.80
CA GLN A 251 11.11 -0.11 26.09
C GLN A 251 10.00 -0.12 27.15
N LEU A 252 8.78 0.30 26.77
CA LEU A 252 7.62 0.25 27.67
C LEU A 252 7.34 -1.18 28.14
N THR A 253 7.31 -2.14 27.22
CA THR A 253 7.07 -3.55 27.56
C THR A 253 8.20 -4.16 28.38
N GLU A 254 9.46 -3.81 28.12
CA GLU A 254 10.60 -4.32 28.91
C GLU A 254 10.58 -3.89 30.38
N ASN A 255 9.97 -2.74 30.69
CA ASN A 255 9.84 -2.26 32.07
C ASN A 255 8.77 -3.03 32.88
N HIS A 256 7.88 -3.77 32.21
CA HIS A 256 6.73 -4.44 32.83
C HIS A 256 6.73 -5.96 32.65
N ILE A 257 7.91 -6.55 32.45
CA ILE A 257 8.11 -8.00 32.37
C ILE A 257 9.23 -8.46 33.31
N PHE A 258 9.22 -9.73 33.68
CA PHE A 258 10.36 -10.39 34.30
C PHE A 258 10.75 -11.64 33.51
N ARG A 259 12.02 -12.04 33.58
CA ARG A 259 12.54 -13.22 32.88
C ARG A 259 13.02 -14.24 33.90
N ASP A 260 12.65 -15.49 33.71
CA ASP A 260 13.14 -16.62 34.51
C ASP A 260 13.47 -17.82 33.58
N GLU A 261 13.59 -19.01 34.16
CA GLU A 261 13.89 -20.24 33.42
C GLU A 261 12.70 -20.78 32.62
N GLU A 262 11.46 -20.42 32.99
CA GLU A 262 10.23 -20.87 32.34
C GLU A 262 9.84 -19.96 31.15
N GLY A 263 10.19 -18.68 31.22
CA GLY A 263 10.04 -17.76 30.10
C GLY A 263 10.06 -16.28 30.48
N ILE A 264 9.28 -15.50 29.73
CA ILE A 264 9.09 -14.07 29.99
C ILE A 264 7.69 -13.88 30.54
N HIS A 265 7.58 -13.35 31.75
CA HIS A 265 6.34 -13.23 32.49
C HIS A 265 5.87 -11.78 32.56
N CYS A 266 4.55 -11.61 32.60
CA CYS A 266 3.93 -10.32 32.86
C CYS A 266 4.19 -9.85 34.30
N ARG A 267 4.61 -8.58 34.46
CA ARG A 267 4.82 -7.91 35.76
C ARG A 267 4.20 -6.52 35.81
N ILE A 268 3.18 -6.25 34.99
CA ILE A 268 2.57 -4.91 34.95
C ILE A 268 1.72 -4.62 36.19
N ALA A 269 1.07 -5.65 36.74
CA ALA A 269 0.34 -5.59 38.00
C ALA A 269 1.21 -6.14 39.14
N SER A 270 0.94 -5.68 40.37
CA SER A 270 1.60 -6.18 41.58
C SER A 270 1.26 -7.64 41.92
N GLY A 271 0.22 -8.20 41.30
CA GLY A 271 -0.17 -9.61 41.43
C GLY A 271 0.56 -10.55 40.49
N THR A 272 0.55 -11.85 40.80
CA THR A 272 1.12 -12.91 39.95
C THR A 272 0.23 -13.14 38.72
N CYS A 273 0.51 -12.45 37.64
CA CYS A 273 -0.13 -12.73 36.36
C CYS A 273 0.34 -14.09 35.81
N LYS A 274 -0.60 -14.90 35.29
CA LYS A 274 -0.31 -16.24 34.73
C LYS A 274 0.24 -16.20 33.30
N TYR A 275 0.25 -15.03 32.66
CA TYR A 275 0.72 -14.91 31.28
C TYR A 275 2.25 -15.04 31.21
N VAL A 276 2.69 -16.10 30.54
CA VAL A 276 4.10 -16.38 30.23
C VAL A 276 4.27 -16.57 28.73
N GLN A 277 5.24 -15.88 28.17
CA GLN A 277 5.71 -16.13 26.81
C GLN A 277 6.97 -17.01 26.90
N THR A 278 6.80 -18.31 26.69
CA THR A 278 7.89 -19.32 26.71
C THR A 278 8.80 -19.23 25.48
N SER A 279 8.34 -18.56 24.42
CA SER A 279 9.08 -18.34 23.18
C SER A 279 9.94 -17.07 23.22
N ASN A 280 10.54 -16.74 22.08
CA ASN A 280 11.18 -15.43 21.85
C ASN A 280 10.27 -14.27 22.27
N TYR A 281 10.89 -13.24 22.84
CA TYR A 281 10.23 -12.01 23.27
C TYR A 281 9.56 -11.27 22.10
N ILE A 282 8.23 -11.09 22.16
CA ILE A 282 7.48 -10.32 21.16
C ILE A 282 6.72 -9.18 21.88
N PRO A 283 7.20 -7.93 21.82
CA PRO A 283 6.58 -6.78 22.50
C PRO A 283 5.08 -6.61 22.24
N GLY A 284 4.62 -6.89 21.01
CA GLY A 284 3.21 -6.77 20.65
C GLY A 284 2.27 -7.72 21.41
N ASN A 285 2.77 -8.90 21.80
CA ASN A 285 1.97 -9.86 22.56
C ASN A 285 1.75 -9.39 24.00
N PHE A 286 2.81 -8.89 24.65
CA PHE A 286 2.70 -8.29 25.98
C PHE A 286 1.84 -7.03 25.98
N ALA A 287 2.01 -6.13 25.02
CA ALA A 287 1.20 -4.92 24.93
C ALA A 287 -0.31 -5.23 24.80
N ARG A 288 -0.66 -6.25 24.02
CA ARG A 288 -2.05 -6.73 23.92
C ARG A 288 -2.54 -7.33 25.23
N HIS A 289 -1.76 -8.24 25.82
CA HIS A 289 -2.08 -8.85 27.11
C HIS A 289 -2.27 -7.80 28.23
N PHE A 290 -1.41 -6.78 28.29
CA PHE A 290 -1.55 -5.68 29.25
C PHE A 290 -2.86 -4.93 29.06
N ARG A 291 -3.26 -4.64 27.81
CA ARG A 291 -4.51 -3.92 27.54
C ARG A 291 -5.76 -4.74 27.87
N THR A 292 -5.74 -6.06 27.68
CA THR A 292 -6.90 -6.92 27.91
C THR A 292 -7.01 -7.38 29.36
N GLU A 293 -5.92 -7.85 29.96
CA GLU A 293 -5.93 -8.45 31.30
C GLU A 293 -5.60 -7.45 32.42
N HIS A 294 -4.90 -6.36 32.10
CA HIS A 294 -4.46 -5.34 33.07
C HIS A 294 -4.79 -3.91 32.59
N PRO A 295 -6.04 -3.62 32.20
CA PRO A 295 -6.38 -2.37 31.52
C PRO A 295 -6.05 -1.12 32.36
N LYS A 296 -6.16 -1.21 33.70
CA LYS A 296 -5.86 -0.10 34.61
C LYS A 296 -4.36 0.19 34.65
N GLU A 297 -3.54 -0.82 34.91
CA GLU A 297 -2.08 -0.69 34.98
C GLU A 297 -1.49 -0.36 33.61
N ALA A 298 -2.07 -0.89 32.53
CA ALA A 298 -1.69 -0.57 31.16
C ALA A 298 -1.97 0.89 30.78
N ARG A 299 -3.06 1.48 31.31
CA ARG A 299 -3.37 2.90 31.14
C ARG A 299 -2.37 3.78 31.91
N GLU A 300 -2.07 3.42 33.15
CA GLU A 300 -1.06 4.10 33.98
C GLU A 300 0.35 4.02 33.35
N ALA A 301 0.69 2.89 32.72
CA ALA A 301 1.96 2.68 32.03
C ALA A 301 2.00 3.26 30.59
N GLY A 302 0.92 3.89 30.11
CA GLY A 302 0.89 4.58 28.81
C GLY A 302 0.74 3.68 27.59
N PHE A 303 0.17 2.47 27.73
CA PHE A 303 -0.11 1.57 26.61
C PHE A 303 -1.36 1.97 25.79
N PHE A 304 -2.23 2.83 26.32
CA PHE A 304 -3.38 3.42 25.62
C PHE A 304 -3.01 4.84 25.16
N ARG A 305 -2.39 4.92 23.98
CA ARG A 305 -1.97 6.21 23.42
C ARG A 305 -3.05 6.71 22.47
N GLY A 306 -3.61 7.89 22.71
CA GLY A 306 -4.52 8.57 21.77
C GLY A 306 -5.99 8.67 22.21
N LEU A 307 -6.34 8.16 23.39
CA LEU A 307 -7.63 8.43 24.01
C LEU A 307 -7.37 9.36 25.19
N SER A 308 -7.81 10.61 25.09
CA SER A 308 -7.81 11.57 26.19
C SER A 308 -8.50 10.89 27.40
N ASN A 309 -7.81 10.78 28.53
CA ASN A 309 -8.44 10.26 29.76
C ASN A 309 -9.67 11.12 30.09
N PRO A 310 -10.87 10.54 30.30
CA PRO A 310 -11.85 11.18 31.17
C PRO A 310 -11.18 11.33 32.54
N GLN A 311 -11.18 12.56 33.05
CA GLN A 311 -10.74 12.87 34.40
C GLN A 311 -11.50 11.96 35.38
N PRO A 312 -10.87 11.37 36.42
CA PRO A 312 -11.60 10.58 37.41
C PRO A 312 -12.67 11.47 38.05
N GLU A 313 -13.94 11.11 37.85
CA GLU A 313 -15.09 11.73 38.51
C GLU A 313 -14.87 11.68 40.02
N ALA A 314 -15.04 12.84 40.66
CA ALA A 314 -14.96 12.98 42.10
C ALA A 314 -16.00 12.07 42.78
N GLU A 315 -15.61 11.47 43.92
CA GLU A 315 -16.49 10.61 44.71
C GLU A 315 -17.85 11.27 45.01
N PRO A 316 -18.95 10.51 44.95
CA PRO A 316 -20.29 11.08 45.13
C PRO A 316 -20.53 11.50 46.58
N ILE A 317 -20.93 12.77 46.73
CA ILE A 317 -21.42 13.35 47.98
C ILE A 317 -22.74 12.64 48.37
N PRO A 318 -22.96 12.27 49.64
CA PRO A 318 -24.22 11.68 50.10
C PRO A 318 -25.39 12.65 49.92
N ILE A 319 -26.35 12.31 49.07
CA ILE A 319 -27.62 13.05 48.93
C ILE A 319 -28.62 12.43 49.89
N GLU A 320 -29.08 13.26 50.83
CA GLU A 320 -30.14 12.93 51.78
C GLU A 320 -31.48 12.65 51.07
N HIS A 321 -32.21 11.70 51.66
CA HIS A 321 -33.55 11.26 51.32
C HIS A 321 -34.52 12.40 50.94
N VAL A 322 -35.21 12.22 49.81
CA VAL A 322 -36.50 12.85 49.51
C VAL A 322 -37.50 11.75 49.12
N PRO A 323 -38.70 11.69 49.71
CA PRO A 323 -39.63 10.58 49.50
C PRO A 323 -40.41 10.76 48.17
N TYR A 324 -40.47 9.69 47.38
CA TYR A 324 -41.22 9.63 46.13
C TYR A 324 -42.60 9.01 46.41
N GLU A 325 -43.67 9.69 46.00
CA GLU A 325 -45.04 9.22 46.08
C GLU A 325 -45.33 8.16 45.01
N ASP A 326 -46.16 7.20 45.40
CA ASP A 326 -46.67 6.09 44.60
C ASP A 326 -47.47 6.58 43.38
N VAL A 327 -47.10 6.11 42.18
CA VAL A 327 -47.96 6.16 41.00
C VAL A 327 -48.12 4.73 40.48
N GLU A 328 -49.29 4.16 40.77
CA GLU A 328 -49.78 2.89 40.24
C GLU A 328 -49.88 2.95 38.71
N LEU A 329 -49.19 2.04 38.01
CA LEU A 329 -49.41 1.79 36.59
C LEU A 329 -50.31 0.54 36.44
N GLU A 330 -51.53 0.76 36.00
CA GLU A 330 -52.49 -0.28 35.67
C GLU A 330 -52.06 -1.08 34.43
N SER A 331 -51.96 -2.38 34.64
CA SER A 331 -51.82 -3.42 33.63
C SER A 331 -53.09 -3.55 32.78
N THR A 332 -52.97 -3.35 31.47
CA THR A 332 -54.02 -3.68 30.50
C THR A 332 -53.68 -4.96 29.75
N THR A 333 -54.44 -6.00 30.09
CA THR A 333 -54.57 -7.27 29.37
C THR A 333 -55.42 -7.09 28.12
N CYS A 334 -54.98 -7.66 26.99
CA CYS A 334 -55.84 -7.89 25.83
C CYS A 334 -55.80 -9.38 25.48
N GLU A 335 -56.94 -10.05 25.66
CA GLU A 335 -57.19 -11.42 25.24
C GLU A 335 -57.44 -11.53 23.73
N GLU A 336 -57.00 -12.67 23.19
CA GLU A 336 -57.62 -13.55 22.19
C GLU A 336 -58.79 -13.01 21.34
N ASP A 337 -58.70 -13.14 20.00
CA ASP A 337 -59.48 -14.16 19.27
C ASP A 337 -59.25 -14.18 17.73
N ASN A 338 -59.58 -15.34 17.15
CA ASN A 338 -60.10 -15.59 15.79
C ASN A 338 -59.19 -15.93 14.59
N SER A 339 -59.05 -17.25 14.38
CA SER A 339 -59.45 -18.01 13.18
C SER A 339 -59.68 -17.28 11.85
N SER A 340 -58.93 -17.67 10.81
CA SER A 340 -59.55 -18.03 9.53
C SER A 340 -58.66 -18.93 8.66
N LYS A 341 -59.24 -20.09 8.37
CA LYS A 341 -58.83 -21.16 7.48
C LYS A 341 -59.24 -20.81 6.05
N LEU A 342 -58.31 -20.79 5.09
CA LEU A 342 -58.63 -20.70 3.66
C LEU A 342 -57.81 -21.73 2.87
N GLU A 343 -58.51 -22.78 2.45
CA GLU A 343 -58.09 -23.80 1.50
C GLU A 343 -58.12 -23.21 0.08
N VAL A 344 -57.08 -23.44 -0.72
CA VAL A 344 -57.05 -23.07 -2.15
C VAL A 344 -57.05 -24.35 -3.01
N PRO A 345 -57.83 -24.43 -4.11
CA PRO A 345 -58.04 -25.67 -4.85
C PRO A 345 -56.98 -25.95 -5.92
N LEU A 346 -56.60 -27.22 -5.99
CA LEU A 346 -55.80 -27.85 -7.04
C LEU A 346 -56.54 -27.81 -8.39
N VAL A 347 -55.93 -27.21 -9.42
CA VAL A 347 -56.40 -27.32 -10.82
C VAL A 347 -55.31 -27.99 -11.64
N SER A 348 -55.63 -29.15 -12.21
CA SER A 348 -54.76 -29.98 -13.05
C SER A 348 -55.35 -30.06 -14.45
N ILE A 349 -54.67 -29.61 -15.52
CA ILE A 349 -54.87 -30.06 -16.92
C ILE A 349 -53.63 -29.64 -17.79
N PRO A 350 -53.41 -30.14 -19.03
CA PRO A 350 -52.85 -31.45 -19.41
C PRO A 350 -51.52 -31.38 -20.18
N GLN A 351 -50.86 -32.54 -20.25
CA GLN A 351 -49.74 -32.85 -21.13
C GLN A 351 -50.13 -32.75 -22.62
N ASN A 352 -49.26 -32.13 -23.43
CA ASN A 352 -49.30 -32.26 -24.89
C ASN A 352 -47.90 -32.53 -25.44
N SER A 353 -47.79 -33.68 -26.08
CA SER A 353 -46.62 -34.27 -26.74
C SER A 353 -46.58 -33.90 -28.22
N VAL A 354 -45.48 -33.35 -28.73
CA VAL A 354 -45.06 -33.57 -30.14
C VAL A 354 -43.53 -33.54 -30.29
N SER A 355 -43.08 -34.64 -30.90
CA SER A 355 -41.83 -35.12 -31.49
C SER A 355 -40.77 -34.20 -32.14
N ASP A 356 -39.53 -34.67 -31.96
CA ASP A 356 -38.45 -34.96 -32.93
C ASP A 356 -37.79 -33.86 -33.78
N SER A 357 -36.50 -33.63 -33.50
CA SER A 357 -35.42 -33.59 -34.52
C SER A 357 -34.04 -33.74 -33.83
N ILE A 358 -33.49 -34.96 -33.90
CA ILE A 358 -32.19 -35.34 -33.31
C ILE A 358 -31.06 -35.05 -34.31
N ALA A 359 -30.12 -34.18 -33.93
CA ALA A 359 -28.76 -34.12 -34.47
C ALA A 359 -27.79 -34.63 -33.39
N PRO A 360 -26.71 -35.36 -33.73
CA PRO A 360 -25.87 -36.03 -32.74
C PRO A 360 -24.93 -35.03 -32.05
N GLU A 361 -25.32 -34.63 -30.85
CA GLU A 361 -24.55 -33.78 -29.96
C GLU A 361 -23.39 -34.58 -29.35
N ARG A 362 -22.18 -34.02 -29.42
CA ARG A 362 -20.97 -34.57 -28.80
C ARG A 362 -21.15 -34.50 -27.29
N SER A 363 -21.31 -35.67 -26.66
CA SER A 363 -21.35 -35.83 -25.20
C SER A 363 -20.09 -35.22 -24.55
N GLN A 364 -20.25 -34.04 -23.94
CA GLN A 364 -19.30 -33.51 -22.97
C GLN A 364 -19.32 -34.40 -21.72
N PRO A 365 -18.18 -34.58 -21.04
CA PRO A 365 -18.16 -35.28 -19.75
C PRO A 365 -19.03 -34.51 -18.76
N GLU A 366 -20.12 -35.13 -18.31
CA GLU A 366 -21.00 -34.60 -17.26
C GLU A 366 -20.17 -34.40 -15.99
N ILE A 367 -20.00 -33.14 -15.59
CA ILE A 367 -19.39 -32.79 -14.31
C ILE A 367 -20.39 -33.23 -13.24
N PRO A 368 -19.99 -34.06 -12.25
CA PRO A 368 -20.87 -34.43 -11.16
C PRO A 368 -21.44 -33.19 -10.49
N CYS A 369 -22.76 -33.05 -10.52
CA CYS A 369 -23.46 -31.95 -9.84
C CYS A 369 -23.26 -32.16 -8.34
N PRO A 370 -22.71 -31.19 -7.60
CA PRO A 370 -22.63 -31.31 -6.14
C PRO A 370 -24.03 -31.38 -5.54
N ASP A 371 -24.26 -32.34 -4.64
CA ASP A 371 -25.52 -32.48 -3.92
C ASP A 371 -25.82 -31.20 -3.12
N THR A 372 -27.05 -30.70 -3.19
CA THR A 372 -27.49 -29.53 -2.43
C THR A 372 -27.54 -29.86 -0.92
N PRO A 373 -27.02 -29.00 -0.03
CA PRO A 373 -26.96 -29.30 1.42
C PRO A 373 -28.34 -29.50 2.07
N CYS A 374 -29.36 -28.82 1.56
CA CYS A 374 -30.74 -28.87 2.04
C CYS A 374 -31.71 -28.56 0.88
N ASP A 375 -32.96 -29.03 0.99
CA ASP A 375 -34.03 -28.72 0.04
C ASP A 375 -34.53 -27.27 0.17
N ASP A 376 -34.35 -26.65 1.34
CA ASP A 376 -34.73 -25.26 1.60
C ASP A 376 -33.58 -24.29 1.24
N PRO A 377 -33.72 -23.45 0.19
CA PRO A 377 -32.69 -22.49 -0.22
C PRO A 377 -32.45 -21.36 0.79
N ALA A 378 -33.33 -21.18 1.78
CA ALA A 378 -33.16 -20.19 2.83
C ALA A 378 -32.13 -20.59 3.90
N LEU A 379 -31.76 -21.87 3.96
CA LEU A 379 -30.89 -22.41 5.02
C LEU A 379 -29.40 -22.42 4.64
N TYR A 380 -29.03 -22.04 3.42
CA TYR A 380 -27.64 -22.01 2.99
C TYR A 380 -27.33 -20.83 2.08
N CYS A 381 -26.07 -20.41 2.04
CA CYS A 381 -25.62 -19.42 1.09
C CYS A 381 -25.63 -19.98 -0.33
N ARG A 382 -26.39 -19.35 -1.24
CA ARG A 382 -26.52 -19.78 -2.64
C ARG A 382 -25.19 -19.83 -3.41
N LEU A 383 -24.21 -19.03 -3.01
CA LEU A 383 -22.92 -18.91 -3.71
C LEU A 383 -21.85 -19.89 -3.22
N CYS A 384 -21.88 -20.30 -1.95
CA CYS A 384 -20.85 -21.15 -1.37
C CYS A 384 -21.37 -22.39 -0.62
N PHE A 385 -22.69 -22.57 -0.55
CA PHE A 385 -23.38 -23.64 0.18
C PHE A 385 -23.05 -23.72 1.68
N SER A 386 -22.51 -22.64 2.28
CA SER A 386 -22.28 -22.58 3.72
C SER A 386 -23.61 -22.41 4.47
N VAL A 387 -23.77 -23.20 5.54
CA VAL A 387 -24.89 -23.16 6.49
C VAL A 387 -24.51 -22.50 7.83
N ASP A 388 -23.20 -22.32 8.07
CA ASP A 388 -22.67 -21.92 9.38
C ASP A 388 -22.56 -20.40 9.56
N LEU A 389 -22.78 -19.62 8.50
CA LEU A 389 -22.60 -18.17 8.51
C LEU A 389 -23.95 -17.44 8.55
N PRO A 390 -24.03 -16.27 9.19
CA PRO A 390 -25.21 -15.42 9.12
C PRO A 390 -25.59 -15.13 7.67
N LEU A 391 -26.83 -15.48 7.32
CA LEU A 391 -27.39 -15.32 5.99
C LEU A 391 -28.25 -14.06 5.93
N ALA A 392 -28.18 -13.35 4.80
CA ALA A 392 -29.08 -12.26 4.45
C ALA A 392 -29.87 -12.61 3.18
N PRO A 393 -31.15 -12.22 3.08
CA PRO A 393 -31.95 -12.49 1.89
C PRO A 393 -31.40 -11.68 0.71
N ILE A 394 -31.31 -12.31 -0.47
CA ILE A 394 -30.88 -11.60 -1.69
C ILE A 394 -31.98 -10.65 -2.17
N PHE A 395 -33.25 -10.98 -1.92
CA PHE A 395 -34.41 -10.16 -2.25
C PHE A 395 -35.18 -9.78 -0.97
N SER A 396 -35.35 -8.49 -0.70
CA SER A 396 -36.01 -7.99 0.52
C SER A 396 -37.55 -7.97 0.45
N GLY A 397 -38.15 -8.61 -0.56
CA GLY A 397 -39.61 -8.69 -0.73
C GLY A 397 -40.04 -9.07 -2.15
N PRO A 398 -41.32 -9.43 -2.35
CA PRO A 398 -41.85 -9.92 -3.62
C PRO A 398 -41.83 -8.88 -4.76
N ASP A 399 -41.84 -7.59 -4.43
CA ASP A 399 -41.79 -6.49 -5.41
C ASP A 399 -40.36 -5.97 -5.66
N ALA A 400 -39.34 -6.57 -5.03
CA ALA A 400 -37.95 -6.10 -5.11
C ALA A 400 -37.21 -6.64 -6.35
N ALA A 401 -37.80 -6.46 -7.53
CA ALA A 401 -37.17 -6.81 -8.81
C ALA A 401 -35.82 -6.08 -9.02
N ASP A 402 -35.69 -4.88 -8.47
CA ASP A 402 -34.51 -4.02 -8.57
C ASP A 402 -33.62 -4.12 -7.32
N ASN A 403 -33.23 -5.33 -6.92
CA ASN A 403 -32.30 -5.48 -5.81
C ASN A 403 -30.83 -5.26 -6.28
N PRO A 404 -30.11 -4.26 -5.75
CA PRO A 404 -28.73 -3.98 -6.16
C PRO A 404 -27.77 -5.14 -5.90
N LEU A 405 -28.09 -6.02 -4.93
CA LEU A 405 -27.28 -7.20 -4.64
C LEU A 405 -27.43 -8.27 -5.71
N ALA A 406 -28.65 -8.48 -6.23
CA ALA A 406 -28.89 -9.42 -7.33
C ALA A 406 -28.18 -8.94 -8.62
N GLU A 407 -28.27 -7.65 -8.93
CA GLU A 407 -27.53 -7.05 -10.06
C GLU A 407 -26.01 -7.18 -9.87
N SER A 408 -25.52 -6.98 -8.65
CA SER A 408 -24.10 -7.16 -8.31
C SER A 408 -23.63 -8.60 -8.54
N ILE A 409 -24.45 -9.60 -8.20
CA ILE A 409 -24.17 -11.02 -8.43
C ILE A 409 -24.13 -11.31 -9.94
N GLU A 410 -25.12 -10.84 -10.70
CA GLU A 410 -25.15 -11.02 -12.16
C GLU A 410 -23.94 -10.35 -12.82
N GLU A 411 -23.62 -9.10 -12.45
CA GLU A 411 -22.50 -8.37 -13.05
C GLU A 411 -21.15 -9.04 -12.74
N CYS A 412 -20.96 -9.52 -11.51
CA CYS A 412 -19.66 -10.04 -11.04
C CYS A 412 -19.39 -11.47 -11.48
N ILE A 413 -20.37 -12.36 -11.39
CA ILE A 413 -20.19 -13.81 -11.64
C ILE A 413 -21.10 -14.37 -12.73
N SER A 414 -21.90 -13.53 -13.39
CA SER A 414 -22.79 -13.92 -14.50
C SER A 414 -23.83 -14.98 -14.11
N VAL A 415 -24.26 -14.96 -12.85
CA VAL A 415 -25.37 -15.78 -12.34
C VAL A 415 -26.59 -14.91 -12.21
N ARG A 416 -27.66 -15.23 -12.96
CA ARG A 416 -28.96 -14.58 -12.83
C ARG A 416 -29.75 -15.26 -11.72
N LEU A 417 -30.21 -14.45 -10.78
CA LEU A 417 -31.12 -14.88 -9.71
C LEU A 417 -32.44 -14.18 -9.92
N THR A 418 -33.54 -14.92 -9.82
CA THR A 418 -34.90 -14.39 -9.87
C THR A 418 -35.50 -14.38 -8.47
N ALA A 419 -36.54 -13.58 -8.25
CA ALA A 419 -37.25 -13.55 -6.97
C ALA A 419 -37.87 -14.92 -6.61
N GLU A 420 -38.11 -15.78 -7.60
CA GLU A 420 -38.63 -17.14 -7.41
C GLU A 420 -37.57 -18.12 -6.86
N ASP A 421 -36.27 -17.77 -6.93
CA ASP A 421 -35.18 -18.64 -6.50
C ASP A 421 -34.93 -18.62 -4.98
N ASP A 422 -35.66 -17.79 -4.22
CA ASP A 422 -35.61 -17.66 -2.74
C ASP A 422 -34.19 -17.78 -2.15
N GLY A 423 -33.25 -17.03 -2.73
CA GLY A 423 -31.82 -17.17 -2.43
C GLY A 423 -31.36 -16.32 -1.24
N TRP A 424 -30.49 -16.90 -0.41
CA TRP A 424 -29.79 -16.20 0.66
C TRP A 424 -28.28 -16.17 0.42
N ILE A 425 -27.60 -15.16 0.98
CA ILE A 425 -26.15 -14.96 0.84
C ILE A 425 -25.50 -14.73 2.21
N CYS A 426 -24.36 -15.37 2.45
CA CYS A 426 -23.59 -15.12 3.68
C CYS A 426 -22.77 -13.83 3.58
N SER A 427 -22.43 -13.25 4.74
CA SER A 427 -21.64 -12.03 4.84
C SER A 427 -20.29 -12.10 4.09
N GLU A 428 -19.60 -13.24 4.12
CA GLU A 428 -18.34 -13.41 3.39
C GLU A 428 -18.49 -13.34 1.87
N CYS A 429 -19.53 -13.98 1.33
CA CYS A 429 -19.82 -13.94 -0.11
C CYS A 429 -20.25 -12.54 -0.54
N SER A 430 -21.03 -11.85 0.28
CA SER A 430 -21.38 -10.44 0.06
C SER A 430 -20.12 -9.55 0.01
N GLN A 431 -19.22 -9.68 0.98
CA GLN A 431 -17.97 -8.92 1.00
C GLN A 431 -17.09 -9.20 -0.23
N LYS A 432 -16.99 -10.46 -0.66
CA LYS A 432 -16.23 -10.82 -1.87
C LYS A 432 -16.79 -10.17 -3.14
N LEU A 433 -18.10 -9.98 -3.23
CA LEU A 433 -18.72 -9.26 -4.35
C LEU A 433 -18.31 -7.78 -4.34
N VAL A 434 -18.33 -7.13 -3.17
CA VAL A 434 -17.86 -5.75 -3.01
C VAL A 434 -16.38 -5.62 -3.42
N ASP A 435 -15.53 -6.52 -2.94
CA ASP A 435 -14.10 -6.53 -3.28
C ASP A 435 -13.88 -6.71 -4.79
N PHE A 436 -14.69 -7.57 -5.44
CA PHE A 436 -14.61 -7.79 -6.88
C PHE A 436 -15.04 -6.55 -7.68
N GLN A 437 -16.09 -5.85 -7.25
CA GLN A 437 -16.51 -4.59 -7.85
C GLN A 437 -15.44 -3.51 -7.73
N GLN A 438 -14.83 -3.35 -6.55
CA GLN A 438 -13.71 -2.43 -6.33
C GLN A 438 -12.53 -2.77 -7.24
N PHE A 439 -12.18 -4.05 -7.36
CA PHE A 439 -11.12 -4.51 -8.26
C PHE A 439 -11.41 -4.17 -9.74
N ARG A 440 -12.66 -4.36 -10.20
CA ARG A 440 -13.07 -3.97 -11.57
C ARG A 440 -12.97 -2.48 -11.78
N GLN A 441 -13.42 -1.67 -10.82
CA GLN A 441 -13.32 -0.21 -10.89
C GLN A 441 -11.86 0.26 -10.99
N LEU A 442 -10.98 -0.26 -10.12
CA LEU A 442 -9.55 0.02 -10.17
C LEU A 442 -8.92 -0.40 -11.51
N SER A 443 -9.32 -1.55 -12.04
CA SER A 443 -8.87 -2.01 -13.35
C SER A 443 -9.29 -1.09 -14.48
N ARG A 444 -10.53 -0.58 -14.47
CA ARG A 444 -11.02 0.42 -15.44
C ARG A 444 -10.22 1.73 -15.36
N ILE A 445 -9.91 2.21 -14.15
CA ILE A 445 -9.08 3.40 -13.93
C ILE A 445 -7.67 3.20 -14.49
N HIS A 446 -7.05 2.06 -14.20
CA HIS A 446 -5.71 1.74 -14.70
C HIS A 446 -5.69 1.59 -16.23
N ASP A 447 -6.67 0.92 -16.84
CA ASP A 447 -6.77 0.83 -18.30
C ASP A 447 -6.92 2.22 -18.94
N SER A 448 -7.76 3.08 -18.37
CA SER A 448 -7.93 4.47 -18.82
C SER A 448 -6.61 5.24 -18.75
N ALA A 449 -5.87 5.15 -17.64
CA ALA A 449 -4.58 5.80 -17.48
C ALA A 449 -3.53 5.31 -18.51
N VAL A 450 -3.51 4.00 -18.79
CA VAL A 450 -2.65 3.42 -19.82
C VAL A 450 -3.01 3.93 -21.22
N ARG A 451 -4.31 4.01 -21.54
CA ARG A 451 -4.79 4.57 -22.82
C ARG A 451 -4.43 6.04 -22.96
N GLN A 452 -4.63 6.85 -21.91
CA GLN A 452 -4.25 8.27 -21.92
C GLN A 452 -2.74 8.45 -22.10
N LYS A 453 -1.91 7.67 -21.41
CA LYS A 453 -0.45 7.70 -21.59
C LYS A 453 -0.06 7.33 -23.02
N LYS A 454 -0.72 6.33 -23.61
CA LYS A 454 -0.49 5.93 -25.01
C LYS A 454 -0.88 7.04 -25.99
N GLN A 455 -2.00 7.73 -25.75
CA GLN A 455 -2.44 8.87 -26.55
C GLN A 455 -1.44 10.03 -26.48
N ARG A 456 -0.93 10.37 -25.28
CA ARG A 456 0.09 11.42 -25.11
C ARG A 456 1.38 11.13 -25.88
N LEU A 457 1.84 9.87 -25.84
CA LEU A 457 3.03 9.47 -26.60
C LEU A 457 2.78 9.53 -28.12
N ALA A 458 1.57 9.18 -28.58
CA ALA A 458 1.22 9.29 -29.99
C ALA A 458 1.19 10.76 -30.46
N THR A 459 0.64 11.68 -29.65
CA THR A 459 0.61 13.11 -29.99
C THR A 459 2.00 13.75 -29.99
N THR A 460 2.88 13.40 -29.05
CA THR A 460 4.27 13.88 -29.03
C THR A 460 5.07 13.42 -30.25
N THR A 461 4.75 12.23 -30.78
CA THR A 461 5.42 11.71 -31.98
C THR A 461 4.95 12.42 -33.27
N GLN A 462 3.73 12.95 -33.31
CA GLN A 462 3.19 13.64 -34.48
C GLN A 462 3.48 15.15 -34.51
N SER A 463 3.83 15.76 -33.37
CA SER A 463 4.04 17.21 -33.27
C SER A 463 5.47 17.70 -33.58
N ASN A 464 6.35 16.85 -34.14
CA ASN A 464 7.68 17.27 -34.62
C ASN A 464 7.86 16.98 -36.13
N PRO A 465 7.20 17.73 -37.03
CA PRO A 465 7.38 17.57 -38.47
C PRO A 465 8.38 18.57 -39.09
N ASP A 466 9.36 19.10 -38.34
CA ASP A 466 10.22 20.16 -38.89
C ASP A 466 11.69 20.14 -38.41
N VAL A 467 12.35 18.99 -38.60
CA VAL A 467 13.81 18.99 -38.78
C VAL A 467 14.09 18.33 -40.11
N GLY A 468 14.24 19.18 -41.13
CA GLY A 468 14.57 18.79 -42.49
C GLY A 468 15.79 17.88 -42.53
N HIS A 469 15.59 16.64 -42.96
CA HIS A 469 16.65 15.84 -43.54
C HIS A 469 16.96 16.40 -44.93
N SER A 470 17.98 17.26 -44.97
CA SER A 470 18.82 17.45 -46.14
C SER A 470 19.44 16.09 -46.49
N ALA A 471 19.10 15.61 -47.68
CA ALA A 471 19.74 14.47 -48.31
C ALA A 471 21.22 14.76 -48.54
N ASN A 472 22.11 13.83 -48.18
CA ASN A 472 23.28 13.47 -48.98
C ASN A 472 23.82 12.10 -48.55
N GLU A 473 23.74 11.16 -49.49
CA GLU A 473 24.58 9.96 -49.55
C GLU A 473 26.02 10.37 -49.88
N ALA A 474 26.99 9.89 -49.11
CA ALA A 474 28.13 9.09 -49.58
C ALA A 474 29.32 9.13 -48.58
N ASP A 475 29.81 7.93 -48.30
CA ASP A 475 31.22 7.58 -48.06
C ASP A 475 31.99 7.99 -46.78
N SER A 476 32.42 6.92 -46.09
CA SER A 476 33.83 6.57 -45.87
C SER A 476 34.65 7.20 -44.73
N PHE A 477 35.09 6.28 -43.85
CA PHE A 477 36.42 6.15 -43.25
C PHE A 477 36.82 6.89 -41.96
N TYR A 478 37.77 6.19 -41.31
CA TYR A 478 38.33 6.24 -39.96
C TYR A 478 39.28 7.44 -39.70
N VAL A 479 39.60 7.63 -38.40
CA VAL A 479 40.84 8.18 -37.79
C VAL A 479 40.84 9.63 -37.24
N GLU A 480 41.28 9.72 -35.98
CA GLU A 480 42.12 10.73 -35.30
C GLU A 480 41.57 12.05 -34.71
N ILE A 481 41.45 12.01 -33.38
CA ILE A 481 42.09 12.90 -32.39
C ILE A 481 42.91 14.06 -32.98
N VAL A 482 42.43 15.30 -32.82
CA VAL A 482 43.28 16.47 -32.50
C VAL A 482 42.51 17.43 -31.60
N LYS A 483 43.12 17.73 -30.45
CA LYS A 483 42.80 18.86 -29.57
C LYS A 483 42.94 20.18 -30.33
N GLN A 484 41.97 21.07 -30.25
CA GLN A 484 42.24 22.49 -30.40
C GLN A 484 41.32 23.31 -29.51
N GLU A 485 41.94 23.83 -28.45
CA GLU A 485 41.51 25.02 -27.72
C GLU A 485 41.40 26.17 -28.73
N ASN A 486 40.29 26.91 -28.68
CA ASN A 486 40.22 28.26 -29.23
C ASN A 486 39.25 29.07 -28.37
N ASP A 487 39.86 30.02 -27.67
CA ASP A 487 39.23 31.14 -26.99
C ASP A 487 38.46 31.99 -28.02
N ILE A 488 37.17 32.16 -27.78
CA ILE A 488 36.38 33.26 -28.37
C ILE A 488 35.58 33.88 -27.21
N GLU A 489 36.16 34.95 -26.67
CA GLU A 489 35.44 35.95 -25.89
C GLU A 489 34.25 36.45 -26.71
N THR A 490 33.04 36.18 -26.22
CA THR A 490 31.83 36.85 -26.71
C THR A 490 31.16 37.50 -25.52
N ASP A 491 31.40 38.80 -25.37
CA ASP A 491 30.64 39.70 -24.50
C ASP A 491 29.15 39.53 -24.78
N THR A 492 28.45 38.91 -23.84
CA THR A 492 26.99 38.92 -23.79
C THR A 492 26.63 39.48 -22.41
N GLU A 493 26.11 40.71 -22.40
CA GLU A 493 25.52 41.33 -21.20
C GLU A 493 24.52 40.36 -20.54
N PRO A 494 24.61 40.14 -19.23
CA PRO A 494 23.63 39.32 -18.54
C PRO A 494 22.28 40.06 -18.53
N PRO A 495 21.15 39.36 -18.77
CA PRO A 495 19.84 39.96 -18.64
C PRO A 495 19.63 40.37 -17.18
N VAL A 496 19.22 41.62 -16.98
CA VAL A 496 18.75 42.17 -15.70
C VAL A 496 17.76 41.19 -15.10
N THR A 497 18.20 40.49 -14.05
CA THR A 497 17.32 39.68 -13.23
C THR A 497 16.60 40.66 -12.30
N GLU A 498 15.33 40.92 -12.58
CA GLU A 498 14.48 41.71 -11.68
C GLU A 498 14.46 41.04 -10.31
N GLN A 499 15.21 41.62 -9.38
CA GLN A 499 15.24 41.24 -7.98
C GLN A 499 13.83 41.51 -7.42
N PRO A 500 13.14 40.50 -6.85
CA PRO A 500 11.78 40.69 -6.36
C PRO A 500 11.77 41.76 -5.28
N CYS A 501 10.98 42.82 -5.50
CA CYS A 501 10.80 43.97 -4.61
C CYS A 501 10.60 43.52 -3.15
N ASP A 502 11.40 44.06 -2.22
CA ASP A 502 11.33 43.82 -0.75
C ASP A 502 10.10 44.48 -0.09
N ASP A 503 9.05 44.73 -0.87
CA ASP A 503 7.83 45.42 -0.46
C ASP A 503 6.80 44.50 0.24
N GLN A 504 7.09 43.20 0.32
CA GLN A 504 6.16 42.19 0.83
C GLN A 504 6.30 41.85 2.31
N LYS A 505 7.35 42.34 2.99
CA LYS A 505 7.52 42.09 4.44
C LYS A 505 6.60 42.99 5.25
N PRO A 506 5.90 42.48 6.29
CA PRO A 506 5.01 43.27 7.14
C PRO A 506 5.72 44.30 8.05
N PHE A 507 7.05 44.36 7.98
CA PHE A 507 7.92 45.22 8.76
C PHE A 507 8.99 45.88 7.86
N ILE A 508 9.67 46.88 8.40
CA ILE A 508 10.82 47.56 7.79
C ILE A 508 12.02 47.36 8.72
N GLU A 509 13.10 46.81 8.20
CA GLU A 509 14.36 46.71 8.94
C GLU A 509 15.08 48.07 8.90
N LEU A 510 15.34 48.63 10.07
CA LEU A 510 16.01 49.92 10.24
C LEU A 510 17.53 49.72 10.31
N PRO A 511 18.35 50.72 9.93
CA PRO A 511 19.82 50.59 9.88
C PRO A 511 20.49 50.23 11.22
N ASN A 512 19.79 50.41 12.33
CA ASN A 512 20.25 50.07 13.68
C ASN A 512 19.92 48.62 14.10
N GLY A 513 19.42 47.78 13.17
CA GLY A 513 19.02 46.39 13.43
C GLY A 513 17.66 46.23 14.12
N SER A 514 16.92 47.33 14.30
CA SER A 514 15.54 47.29 14.82
C SER A 514 14.51 47.17 13.70
N PHE A 515 13.31 46.71 14.02
CA PHE A 515 12.25 46.43 13.05
C PHE A 515 11.02 47.30 13.34
N SER A 516 10.59 48.09 12.37
CA SER A 516 9.37 48.89 12.45
C SER A 516 8.19 48.13 11.87
N CYS A 517 7.04 48.14 12.56
CA CYS A 517 5.79 47.70 11.95
C CYS A 517 5.43 48.63 10.77
N ARG A 518 4.91 48.07 9.66
CA ARG A 518 4.42 48.90 8.53
C ARG A 518 3.02 49.46 8.75
N ILE A 519 2.25 48.89 9.68
CA ILE A 519 0.85 49.25 9.93
C ILE A 519 0.72 50.32 11.01
N CYS A 520 1.65 50.33 11.98
CA CYS A 520 1.67 51.32 13.05
C CYS A 520 3.11 51.78 13.35
N PRO A 521 3.31 52.92 14.04
CA PRO A 521 4.63 53.51 14.25
C PRO A 521 5.47 52.80 15.33
N GLN A 522 5.15 51.57 15.71
CA GLN A 522 5.92 50.85 16.73
C GLN A 522 7.18 50.20 16.14
N THR A 523 8.28 50.32 16.88
CA THR A 523 9.59 49.74 16.57
C THR A 523 10.01 48.75 17.65
N PHE A 524 10.70 47.69 17.23
CA PHE A 524 11.08 46.57 18.09
C PHE A 524 12.55 46.23 17.89
N PRO A 525 13.27 45.80 18.94
CA PRO A 525 14.71 45.54 18.87
C PRO A 525 15.07 44.26 18.09
N SER A 526 14.11 43.38 17.81
CA SER A 526 14.33 42.16 17.03
C SER A 526 13.05 41.71 16.34
N LEU A 527 13.19 40.80 15.37
CA LEU A 527 12.09 40.31 14.54
C LEU A 527 10.99 39.59 15.35
N GLY A 528 11.35 38.87 16.42
CA GLY A 528 10.41 38.10 17.24
C GLY A 528 9.30 38.97 17.84
N PRO A 529 9.63 40.00 18.65
CA PRO A 529 8.66 40.95 19.17
C PRO A 529 7.90 41.72 18.09
N THR A 530 8.50 41.98 16.92
CA THR A 530 7.78 42.59 15.78
C THR A 530 6.70 41.67 15.26
N MET A 531 6.99 40.38 15.10
CA MET A 531 6.02 39.39 14.63
C MET A 531 4.92 39.16 15.66
N GLU A 532 5.26 39.10 16.94
CA GLU A 532 4.29 38.97 18.03
C GLU A 532 3.36 40.19 18.12
N HIS A 533 3.92 41.40 17.99
CA HIS A 533 3.13 42.62 17.86
C HIS A 533 2.23 42.58 16.62
N PHE A 534 2.76 42.16 15.47
CA PHE A 534 2.00 42.10 14.23
C PHE A 534 0.80 41.14 14.34
N ILE A 535 0.99 39.96 14.96
CA ILE A 535 -0.07 38.97 15.18
C ILE A 535 -1.10 39.49 16.19
N SER A 536 -0.67 40.14 17.26
CA SER A 536 -1.57 40.57 18.34
C SER A 536 -2.32 41.87 18.05
N ALA A 537 -1.65 42.88 17.50
CA ALA A 537 -2.21 44.21 17.28
C ALA A 537 -2.81 44.41 15.89
N HIS A 538 -2.44 43.56 14.92
CA HIS A 538 -2.86 43.68 13.52
C HIS A 538 -3.42 42.38 12.92
N SER A 539 -3.96 41.49 13.77
CA SER A 539 -4.63 40.26 13.34
C SER A 539 -5.71 40.50 12.28
N GLU A 540 -6.48 41.59 12.40
CA GLU A 540 -7.51 42.00 11.42
C GLU A 540 -6.93 42.51 10.09
N ALA A 541 -5.73 43.09 10.10
CA ALA A 541 -5.06 43.48 8.86
C ALA A 541 -4.44 42.26 8.15
N MET A 542 -4.13 41.19 8.90
CA MET A 542 -3.58 39.94 8.38
C MET A 542 -4.57 39.18 7.49
N THR A 543 -5.88 39.34 7.71
CA THR A 543 -6.90 38.77 6.81
C THR A 543 -6.92 39.46 5.44
N HIS A 544 -6.41 40.68 5.32
CA HIS A 544 -6.32 41.42 4.06
C HIS A 544 -4.96 41.28 3.37
N THR A 545 -3.84 41.22 4.09
CA THR A 545 -2.50 41.05 3.47
C THR A 545 -2.21 39.62 3.05
N ASN A 546 -2.79 38.61 3.69
CA ASN A 546 -2.77 37.23 3.16
C ASN A 546 -3.56 37.08 1.85
N SER A 547 -4.38 38.07 1.46
CA SER A 547 -5.01 38.13 0.14
C SER A 547 -4.09 38.70 -0.95
N VAL A 548 -2.96 39.34 -0.58
CA VAL A 548 -2.04 40.02 -1.53
C VAL A 548 -0.71 39.27 -1.68
N LEU A 549 -0.35 38.37 -0.75
CA LEU A 549 0.75 37.41 -0.90
C LEU A 549 0.35 36.12 -1.66
N ALA A 550 -0.86 36.08 -2.22
CA ALA A 550 -1.25 35.07 -3.18
C ALA A 550 -0.55 35.36 -4.52
N VAL A 551 0.61 34.75 -4.71
CA VAL A 551 1.07 34.35 -6.05
C VAL A 551 -0.04 33.45 -6.63
N ASP A 552 -0.96 34.04 -7.40
CA ASP A 552 -1.91 33.44 -8.34
C ASP A 552 -2.56 32.08 -7.97
N TYR A 553 -2.79 31.80 -6.68
CA TYR A 553 -3.69 30.74 -6.23
C TYR A 553 -5.02 31.38 -5.84
N SER A 554 -5.91 31.46 -6.82
CA SER A 554 -7.25 32.04 -6.75
C SER A 554 -8.26 31.20 -5.94
N ASP A 555 -7.86 30.59 -4.83
CA ASP A 555 -8.74 29.69 -4.08
C ASP A 555 -8.82 30.04 -2.60
N LYS A 556 -10.06 30.16 -2.13
CA LYS A 556 -10.46 30.28 -0.73
C LYS A 556 -9.69 29.27 0.16
N PRO A 557 -9.45 29.59 1.45
CA PRO A 557 -8.80 28.65 2.36
C PRO A 557 -9.49 27.28 2.29
N PRO A 558 -8.72 26.17 2.22
CA PRO A 558 -9.21 24.84 1.85
C PRO A 558 -10.15 24.18 2.87
N PHE A 559 -10.54 24.91 3.91
CA PHE A 559 -11.33 24.41 5.02
C PHE A 559 -12.13 25.54 5.67
N LYS A 560 -13.21 25.16 6.36
CA LYS A 560 -14.06 26.06 7.15
C LYS A 560 -14.03 25.64 8.62
N PRO A 561 -13.80 26.55 9.58
CA PRO A 561 -13.92 26.22 10.99
C PRO A 561 -15.40 25.94 11.33
N VAL A 562 -15.64 24.90 12.13
CA VAL A 562 -16.96 24.47 12.60
C VAL A 562 -16.85 24.12 14.08
N THR A 563 -17.76 24.60 14.91
CA THR A 563 -17.82 24.26 16.34
C THR A 563 -18.87 23.18 16.57
N ILE A 564 -18.48 22.04 17.14
CA ILE A 564 -19.39 20.95 17.52
C ILE A 564 -19.10 20.60 18.98
N ASN A 565 -20.15 20.57 19.82
CA ASN A 565 -20.03 20.27 21.25
C ASN A 565 -18.95 21.13 21.98
N ASN A 566 -18.89 22.43 21.67
CA ASN A 566 -17.88 23.39 22.18
C ASN A 566 -16.42 23.10 21.79
N VAL A 567 -16.16 22.16 20.87
CA VAL A 567 -14.83 21.91 20.30
C VAL A 567 -14.78 22.48 18.88
N GLN A 568 -13.70 23.20 18.55
CA GLN A 568 -13.46 23.69 17.19
C GLN A 568 -12.83 22.60 16.32
N TYR A 569 -13.45 22.35 15.18
CA TYR A 569 -12.97 21.48 14.12
C TYR A 569 -12.75 22.28 12.83
N LEU A 570 -11.91 21.76 11.95
CA LEU A 570 -11.72 22.24 10.58
C LEU A 570 -12.41 21.25 9.63
N LYS A 571 -13.40 21.75 8.89
CA LYS A 571 -14.15 21.01 7.87
C LYS A 571 -13.51 21.20 6.50
N CYS A 572 -13.26 20.13 5.75
CA CYS A 572 -12.76 20.24 4.38
C CYS A 572 -13.75 21.01 3.49
N ALA A 573 -13.26 21.79 2.53
CA ALA A 573 -14.14 22.50 1.60
C ALA A 573 -14.76 21.57 0.54
N ASP A 574 -14.09 20.45 0.24
CA ASP A 574 -14.41 19.54 -0.86
C ASP A 574 -15.17 18.27 -0.41
N CYS A 575 -15.21 17.98 0.90
CA CYS A 575 -15.99 16.91 1.53
C CYS A 575 -16.29 17.23 3.00
N ASP A 576 -17.05 16.39 3.70
CA ASP A 576 -17.47 16.66 5.08
C ASP A 576 -16.51 16.13 6.16
N THR A 577 -15.26 15.86 5.79
CA THR A 577 -14.23 15.41 6.75
C THR A 577 -13.92 16.51 7.76
N LEU A 578 -13.95 16.15 9.05
CA LEU A 578 -13.64 17.02 10.20
C LEU A 578 -12.32 16.61 10.86
N THR A 579 -11.48 17.59 11.19
CA THR A 579 -10.24 17.37 11.95
C THR A 579 -9.97 18.53 12.92
N GLU A 580 -9.40 18.27 14.09
CA GLU A 580 -9.01 19.32 15.04
C GLU A 580 -7.73 20.06 14.62
N LEU A 581 -6.87 19.43 13.81
CA LEU A 581 -5.54 19.95 13.44
C LEU A 581 -5.48 20.42 11.98
N GLY A 582 -4.97 21.63 11.76
CA GLY A 582 -4.80 22.20 10.41
C GLY A 582 -3.90 21.38 9.49
N GLU A 583 -2.86 20.75 10.00
CA GLU A 583 -1.98 19.89 9.19
C GLU A 583 -2.73 18.64 8.68
N ALA A 584 -3.63 18.09 9.50
CA ALA A 584 -4.40 16.90 9.14
C ALA A 584 -5.38 17.19 8.00
N ILE A 585 -6.03 18.36 7.98
CA ILE A 585 -6.95 18.72 6.90
C ILE A 585 -6.20 19.00 5.58
N ILE A 586 -4.98 19.55 5.66
CA ILE A 586 -4.10 19.77 4.49
C ILE A 586 -3.64 18.42 3.92
N GLU A 587 -3.20 17.49 4.78
CA GLU A 587 -2.80 16.15 4.34
C GLU A 587 -3.98 15.38 3.74
N HIS A 588 -5.16 15.46 4.36
CA HIS A 588 -6.40 14.92 3.83
C HIS A 588 -6.66 15.47 2.42
N ARG A 589 -6.65 16.80 2.23
CA ARG A 589 -6.87 17.39 0.91
C ARG A 589 -5.83 16.93 -0.11
N LYS A 590 -4.55 16.88 0.28
CA LYS A 590 -3.48 16.38 -0.58
C LYS A 590 -3.71 14.92 -1.00
N ARG A 591 -4.25 14.11 -0.10
CA ARG A 591 -4.44 12.67 -0.33
C ARG A 591 -5.70 12.36 -1.14
N PHE A 592 -6.79 13.06 -0.88
CA PHE A 592 -8.11 12.75 -1.43
C PHE A 592 -8.57 13.72 -2.53
N HIS A 593 -8.04 14.94 -2.56
CA HIS A 593 -8.50 16.00 -3.47
C HIS A 593 -7.41 16.55 -4.41
N ALA A 594 -6.11 16.39 -4.12
CA ALA A 594 -5.03 16.92 -4.97
C ALA A 594 -4.71 16.06 -6.22
N GLY A 595 -5.68 15.29 -6.73
CA GLY A 595 -5.51 14.49 -7.95
C GLY A 595 -6.82 14.22 -8.70
N VAL A 596 -6.73 13.93 -10.00
CA VAL A 596 -7.88 13.69 -10.91
C VAL A 596 -8.64 12.38 -10.61
N LYS A 597 -8.27 11.64 -9.56
CA LYS A 597 -8.93 10.39 -9.19
C LYS A 597 -10.07 10.71 -8.22
N VAL A 598 -11.30 10.66 -8.72
CA VAL A 598 -12.49 10.63 -7.86
C VAL A 598 -12.44 9.32 -7.07
N LEU A 599 -12.17 9.42 -5.77
CA LEU A 599 -12.24 8.29 -4.85
C LEU A 599 -13.71 8.02 -4.50
N PRO A 600 -14.09 6.76 -4.24
CA PRO A 600 -15.45 6.44 -3.81
C PRO A 600 -15.78 7.20 -2.52
N THR A 601 -16.93 7.85 -2.52
CA THR A 601 -17.42 8.60 -1.38
C THR A 601 -18.31 7.70 -0.52
N ILE A 602 -18.17 7.83 0.80
CA ILE A 602 -19.01 7.18 1.80
C ILE A 602 -20.04 8.21 2.25
N ARG A 603 -21.33 7.90 2.14
CA ARG A 603 -22.41 8.76 2.65
C ARG A 603 -22.84 8.29 4.03
N CYS A 604 -23.21 9.22 4.90
CA CYS A 604 -23.86 8.85 6.14
C CYS A 604 -25.22 8.20 5.87
N ASP A 605 -25.50 7.10 6.56
CA ASP A 605 -26.71 6.30 6.44
C ASP A 605 -27.82 6.73 7.41
N ARG A 606 -27.51 7.66 8.34
CA ARG A 606 -28.51 8.23 9.26
C ARG A 606 -29.50 9.09 8.49
N ALA A 607 -30.80 8.86 8.74
CA ALA A 607 -31.86 9.71 8.23
C ALA A 607 -31.54 11.18 8.58
N GLU A 608 -31.69 12.08 7.60
CA GLU A 608 -31.39 13.51 7.71
C GLU A 608 -29.90 13.91 7.67
N CYS A 609 -28.95 12.97 7.58
CA CYS A 609 -27.53 13.29 7.43
C CYS A 609 -27.03 13.18 5.99
N GLU A 610 -26.85 14.32 5.33
CA GLU A 610 -26.35 14.37 3.95
C GLU A 610 -24.81 14.41 3.85
N GLN A 611 -24.08 14.15 4.94
CA GLN A 611 -22.62 14.29 4.96
C GLN A 611 -21.91 13.18 4.17
N VAL A 612 -20.81 13.56 3.51
CA VAL A 612 -20.03 12.72 2.59
C VAL A 612 -18.54 12.69 2.95
N PHE A 613 -17.97 11.49 3.02
CA PHE A 613 -16.59 11.23 3.45
C PHE A 613 -15.78 10.51 2.37
N MET A 614 -14.46 10.66 2.41
CA MET A 614 -13.55 10.03 1.44
C MET A 614 -12.81 8.80 2.00
N ASP A 615 -12.87 8.59 3.31
CA ASP A 615 -12.30 7.42 3.98
C ASP A 615 -13.15 6.98 5.18
N ASN A 616 -13.01 5.71 5.56
CA ASN A 616 -13.75 5.11 6.67
C ASN A 616 -13.41 5.77 8.02
N PRO A 617 -12.14 6.11 8.35
CA PRO A 617 -11.83 6.80 9.60
C PRO A 617 -12.51 8.18 9.78
N ALA A 618 -12.67 8.95 8.69
CA ALA A 618 -13.43 10.21 8.74
C ALA A 618 -14.92 9.96 8.95
N TYR A 619 -15.49 8.95 8.28
CA TYR A 619 -16.88 8.55 8.48
C TYR A 619 -17.16 8.07 9.92
N GLN A 620 -16.30 7.22 10.48
CA GLN A 620 -16.44 6.75 11.86
C GLN A 620 -16.37 7.89 12.88
N ARG A 621 -15.42 8.83 12.72
CA ARG A 621 -15.39 10.04 13.57
C ARG A 621 -16.64 10.89 13.42
N HIS A 622 -17.22 10.97 12.24
CA HIS A 622 -18.48 11.68 12.05
C HIS A 622 -19.64 10.98 12.78
N LEU A 623 -19.71 9.65 12.72
CA LEU A 623 -20.70 8.89 13.49
C LEU A 623 -20.56 9.12 15.00
N GLU A 624 -19.32 9.14 15.49
CA GLU A 624 -19.02 9.43 16.90
C GLU A 624 -19.40 10.86 17.29
N ILE A 625 -19.00 11.86 16.50
CA ILE A 625 -19.14 13.28 16.85
C ILE A 625 -20.56 13.82 16.60
N CYS A 626 -21.20 13.40 15.50
CA CYS A 626 -22.48 13.97 15.05
C CYS A 626 -23.69 13.11 15.38
N HIS A 627 -23.48 11.81 15.65
CA HIS A 627 -24.57 10.86 15.90
C HIS A 627 -24.41 10.10 17.22
N ASP A 628 -23.38 10.40 18.02
CA ASP A 628 -23.05 9.73 19.28
C ASP A 628 -22.99 8.20 19.16
N VAL A 629 -22.60 7.70 17.98
CA VAL A 629 -22.48 6.27 17.71
C VAL A 629 -21.05 5.85 18.01
N ILE A 630 -20.86 5.22 19.16
CA ILE A 630 -19.60 4.58 19.54
C ILE A 630 -19.65 3.15 18.98
N ASP A 631 -18.74 2.80 18.08
CA ASP A 631 -18.66 1.44 17.51
C ASP A 631 -18.42 0.42 18.65
N PRO A 632 -19.38 -0.48 18.95
CA PRO A 632 -19.21 -1.48 20.01
C PRO A 632 -18.18 -2.58 19.66
N GLY A 633 -17.63 -2.57 18.44
CA GLY A 633 -16.84 -3.66 17.87
C GLY A 633 -15.37 -3.79 18.29
N GLU A 634 -14.75 -2.81 18.97
CA GLU A 634 -13.32 -2.93 19.36
C GLU A 634 -13.10 -3.56 20.75
N GLY A 635 -14.17 -4.01 21.42
CA GLY A 635 -14.13 -4.49 22.81
C GLY A 635 -14.31 -6.00 23.06
N GLY A 636 -14.14 -6.88 22.08
CA GLY A 636 -14.41 -8.31 22.27
C GLY A 636 -13.55 -9.25 21.44
N SER A 637 -12.46 -9.76 22.02
CA SER A 637 -11.84 -11.06 21.72
C SER A 637 -10.90 -11.47 22.85
#